data_AF-A0A212EQE8-F1
#
_entry.id   AF-A0A212EQE8-F1
#
_cell.length_a   1.000
_cell.length_b   1.000
_cell.length_c   1.000
_cell.angle_alpha   90.00
_cell.angle_beta   90.00
_cell.angle_gamma   90.00
#
_symmetry.space_group_name_H-M   'P 1'
#
loop_
_entity.id
_entity.type
_entity.pdbx_description
1 polymer ?
#
loop_
_entity_poly.entity_id
_entity_poly.type
_entity_poly.pdbx_seq_one_letter_code
_entity_poly.pdbx_strand_id
1 'polypeptide(L)'
;MKSNYTRKGFDHEAFVPFLLNISIKLLEDVKQNIKFNYNLSIEETRVIDEAFLASNIEYNLNLKNNFDKMSGNIKYTSPDIFLLDFTDFSNFLLQTIIQERLNGVNGKCLEKTVWYKPVLKHIILRQQVKIILNIIEVNICYRFDICVEKTEISEYLVEWLRHLLNVEDTKLDEFMRLIPILLSKYINNNKVVQKAKSYVGTNTFDQRFLIDIIDEALTEQEVEKIVRNELVTHVTLMKKLMNLINSHYKLEDSREVLDKISKNFWLWTVGNDVNLMSVLEDICYNFQENVLSWPIEIRIRMHNYFSKLFEIS
;
A
#
# COMPACT_ATOMS: atom_id res chain seq x y z
N MET A 1 12.97 24.64 18.70
CA MET A 1 12.49 24.32 20.06
C MET A 1 12.97 22.90 20.39
N LYS A 2 13.71 22.71 21.49
CA LYS A 2 14.11 21.37 21.95
C LYS A 2 12.88 20.72 22.60
N SER A 3 12.30 19.71 21.97
CA SER A 3 11.27 18.90 22.63
C SER A 3 11.96 17.96 23.61
N ASN A 4 11.69 18.16 24.91
CA ASN A 4 12.03 17.22 25.95
C ASN A 4 10.99 16.10 25.94
N TYR A 5 11.18 15.10 25.10
CA TYR A 5 10.53 13.79 25.27
C TYR A 5 11.52 12.84 25.94
N THR A 6 11.40 12.68 27.26
CA THR A 6 11.93 11.51 27.94
C THR A 6 11.07 10.30 27.54
N ARG A 7 11.46 9.61 26.47
CA ARG A 7 10.91 8.29 26.12
C ARG A 7 11.21 7.34 27.28
N LYS A 8 10.16 6.77 27.89
CA LYS A 8 10.29 5.60 28.78
C LYS A 8 11.03 4.52 27.99
N GLY A 9 12.01 3.88 28.64
CA GLY A 9 13.02 3.02 28.02
C GLY A 9 12.53 2.22 26.82
N PHE A 10 13.15 2.46 25.67
CA PHE A 10 12.94 1.67 24.46
C PHE A 10 13.47 0.25 24.69
N ASP A 11 12.60 -0.74 24.54
CA ASP A 11 12.91 -2.15 24.78
C ASP A 11 13.43 -2.81 23.50
N HIS A 12 14.74 -2.68 23.27
CA HIS A 12 15.45 -3.39 22.20
C HIS A 12 15.19 -4.91 22.22
N GLU A 13 14.96 -5.49 23.41
CA GLU A 13 14.71 -6.92 23.56
C GLU A 13 13.33 -7.32 23.02
N ALA A 14 12.36 -6.41 22.98
CA ALA A 14 11.04 -6.64 22.42
C ALA A 14 10.94 -6.37 20.91
N PHE A 15 11.74 -5.44 20.37
CA PHE A 15 11.67 -5.04 18.96
C PHE A 15 12.05 -6.16 17.99
N VAL A 16 13.18 -6.82 18.21
CA VAL A 16 13.71 -7.85 17.30
C VAL A 16 12.82 -9.08 17.26
N PRO A 17 12.34 -9.64 18.40
CA PRO A 17 11.36 -10.71 18.39
C PRO A 17 10.04 -10.32 17.72
N PHE A 18 9.60 -9.07 17.88
CA PHE A 18 8.40 -8.58 17.19
C PHE A 18 8.59 -8.56 15.67
N LEU A 19 9.68 -7.96 15.19
CA LEU A 19 9.99 -7.88 13.76
C LEU A 19 10.16 -9.29 13.15
N LEU A 20 10.83 -10.20 13.86
CA LEU A 20 10.92 -11.61 13.46
C LEU A 20 9.53 -12.24 13.32
N ASN A 21 8.67 -12.08 14.32
CA ASN A 21 7.36 -12.70 14.34
C ASN A 21 6.47 -12.19 13.21
N ILE A 22 6.42 -10.87 13.00
CA ILE A 22 5.61 -10.28 11.94
C ILE A 22 6.13 -10.67 10.55
N SER A 23 7.44 -10.63 10.32
CA SER A 23 8.01 -10.99 9.02
C SER A 23 7.84 -12.47 8.68
N ILE A 24 7.93 -13.37 9.67
CA ILE A 24 7.64 -14.80 9.45
C ILE A 24 6.16 -15.00 9.09
N LYS A 25 5.25 -14.34 9.82
CA LYS A 25 3.82 -14.38 9.49
C LYS A 25 3.56 -13.86 8.08
N LEU A 26 4.21 -12.76 7.69
CA LEU A 26 4.07 -12.17 6.37
C LEU A 26 4.51 -13.11 5.24
N LEU A 27 5.55 -13.93 5.43
CA LEU A 27 5.93 -14.94 4.43
C LEU A 27 4.85 -16.00 4.21
N GLU A 28 4.16 -16.41 5.28
CA GLU A 28 3.01 -17.31 5.16
C GLU A 28 1.82 -16.59 4.50
N ASP A 29 1.54 -15.35 4.91
CA ASP A 29 0.46 -14.54 4.32
C ASP A 29 0.70 -14.32 2.82
N VAL A 30 1.94 -14.06 2.38
CA VAL A 30 2.31 -13.96 0.96
C VAL A 30 1.96 -15.22 0.20
N LYS A 31 2.34 -16.38 0.74
CA LYS A 31 2.02 -17.68 0.14
C LYS A 31 0.51 -17.84 -0.01
N GLN A 32 -0.27 -17.56 1.03
CA GLN A 32 -1.73 -17.67 0.98
C GLN A 32 -2.35 -16.65 0.02
N ASN A 33 -1.92 -15.40 0.06
CA ASN A 33 -2.38 -14.34 -0.84
C ASN A 33 -2.18 -14.71 -2.31
N ILE A 34 -1.01 -15.26 -2.65
CA ILE A 34 -0.72 -15.71 -4.02
C ILE A 34 -1.74 -16.76 -4.47
N LYS A 35 -2.07 -17.71 -3.58
CA LYS A 35 -2.97 -18.83 -3.89
C LYS A 35 -4.42 -18.36 -4.05
N PHE A 36 -4.87 -17.40 -3.24
CA PHE A 36 -6.27 -17.02 -3.19
C PHE A 36 -6.62 -15.83 -4.10
N ASN A 37 -5.70 -14.88 -4.30
CA ASN A 37 -6.05 -13.59 -4.92
C ASN A 37 -5.76 -13.51 -6.43
N TYR A 38 -5.11 -14.52 -7.02
CA TYR A 38 -4.60 -14.47 -8.39
C TYR A 38 -5.19 -15.52 -9.34
N ASN A 39 -6.31 -16.15 -8.97
CA ASN A 39 -7.04 -17.11 -9.80
C ASN A 39 -6.15 -18.22 -10.40
N LEU A 40 -5.22 -18.74 -9.59
CA LEU A 40 -4.28 -19.79 -10.00
C LEU A 40 -4.99 -21.13 -10.20
N SER A 41 -4.49 -21.96 -11.12
CA SER A 41 -4.92 -23.35 -11.25
C SER A 41 -4.48 -24.18 -10.04
N ILE A 42 -5.05 -25.37 -9.89
CA ILE A 42 -4.65 -26.32 -8.82
C ILE A 42 -3.17 -26.70 -8.97
N GLU A 43 -2.71 -26.92 -10.20
CA GLU A 43 -1.31 -27.23 -10.49
C GLU A 43 -0.39 -26.06 -10.13
N GLU A 44 -0.77 -24.83 -10.48
CA GLU A 44 0.00 -23.62 -10.14
C GLU A 44 0.06 -23.40 -8.63
N THR A 45 -1.05 -23.61 -7.94
CA THR A 45 -1.16 -23.55 -6.48
C THR A 45 -0.16 -24.51 -5.81
N ARG A 46 -0.02 -25.73 -6.32
CA ARG A 46 0.93 -26.72 -5.80
C ARG A 46 2.38 -26.27 -6.01
N VAL A 47 2.69 -25.69 -7.17
CA VAL A 47 4.04 -25.16 -7.45
C VAL A 47 4.39 -24.02 -6.49
N ILE A 48 3.42 -23.17 -6.13
CA ILE A 48 3.61 -22.14 -5.10
C ILE A 48 3.82 -22.78 -3.72
N ASP A 49 3.06 -23.82 -3.37
CA ASP A 49 3.24 -24.53 -2.10
C ASP A 49 4.65 -25.11 -1.94
N GLU A 50 5.20 -25.68 -3.00
CA GLU A 50 6.57 -26.22 -3.06
C GLU A 50 7.62 -25.10 -3.03
N ALA A 51 7.42 -24.01 -3.79
CA ALA A 51 8.37 -22.90 -3.85
C ALA A 51 8.53 -22.19 -2.50
N PHE A 52 7.47 -22.07 -1.72
CA PHE A 52 7.51 -21.41 -0.41
C PHE A 52 7.78 -22.37 0.77
N LEU A 53 8.17 -23.62 0.48
CA LEU A 53 8.53 -24.58 1.53
C LEU A 53 9.76 -24.08 2.30
N ALA A 54 9.68 -24.08 3.62
CA ALA A 54 10.75 -23.66 4.54
C ALA A 54 11.27 -22.21 4.38
N SER A 55 10.59 -21.34 3.64
CA SER A 55 10.98 -19.92 3.49
C SER A 55 11.08 -19.18 4.83
N ASN A 56 10.25 -19.56 5.81
CA ASN A 56 10.30 -19.04 7.18
C ASN A 56 11.60 -19.42 7.92
N ILE A 57 12.10 -20.65 7.74
CA ILE A 57 13.34 -21.13 8.37
C ILE A 57 14.52 -20.38 7.77
N GLU A 58 14.56 -20.27 6.43
CA GLU A 58 15.62 -19.53 5.72
C GLU A 58 15.63 -18.05 6.12
N TYR A 59 14.47 -17.39 6.15
CA TYR A 59 14.36 -16.01 6.61
C TYR A 59 14.89 -15.83 8.04
N ASN A 60 14.47 -16.69 8.97
CA ASN A 60 14.89 -16.61 10.36
C ASN A 60 16.41 -16.78 10.51
N LEU A 61 17.01 -17.73 9.80
CA LEU A 61 18.47 -17.92 9.78
C LEU A 61 19.20 -16.70 9.22
N ASN A 62 18.74 -16.16 8.09
CA ASN A 62 19.36 -14.99 7.46
C ASN A 62 19.22 -13.72 8.32
N LEU A 63 18.05 -13.49 8.91
CA LEU A 63 17.81 -12.30 9.74
C LEU A 63 18.64 -12.37 11.02
N LYS A 64 18.67 -13.51 11.74
CA LYS A 64 19.47 -13.66 12.96
C LYS A 64 20.96 -13.50 12.71
N ASN A 65 21.49 -14.19 11.69
CA ASN A 65 22.91 -14.11 11.34
C ASN A 65 23.36 -12.69 11.00
N ASN A 66 22.48 -11.86 10.42
CA ASN A 66 22.79 -10.48 10.07
C ASN A 66 22.52 -9.50 11.22
N PHE A 67 21.49 -9.74 12.04
CA PHE A 67 21.26 -8.98 13.27
C PHE A 67 22.48 -9.05 14.21
N ASP A 68 23.02 -10.26 14.42
CA ASP A 68 24.18 -10.48 15.29
C ASP A 68 25.43 -9.75 14.77
N LYS A 69 25.59 -9.67 13.43
CA LYS A 69 26.70 -8.94 12.78
C LYS A 69 26.53 -7.42 12.86
N MET A 70 25.32 -6.91 12.67
CA MET A 70 25.01 -5.48 12.71
C MET A 70 25.07 -4.94 14.14
N SER A 71 24.54 -5.68 15.11
CA SER A 71 24.56 -5.32 16.53
C SER A 71 25.97 -5.33 17.15
N GLY A 72 26.87 -6.18 16.65
CA GLY A 72 28.26 -6.25 17.11
C GLY A 72 29.14 -5.03 16.77
N ASN A 73 28.71 -4.16 15.85
CA ASN A 73 29.53 -3.06 15.31
C ASN A 73 29.01 -1.63 15.59
N ILE A 74 27.89 -1.46 16.27
CA ILE A 74 27.24 -0.14 16.39
C ILE A 74 27.29 0.40 17.83
N LYS A 75 27.94 1.56 18.02
CA LYS A 75 27.65 2.44 19.17
C LYS A 75 26.40 3.24 18.81
N TYR A 76 25.25 2.84 19.34
CA TYR A 76 23.96 3.48 19.06
C TYR A 76 23.93 4.92 19.58
N THR A 77 24.13 5.89 18.69
CA THR A 77 23.93 7.31 18.99
C THR A 77 22.50 7.78 18.72
N SER A 78 21.69 7.00 17.99
CA SER A 78 20.24 7.19 17.83
C SER A 78 19.53 5.84 17.62
N PRO A 79 18.74 5.34 18.60
CA PRO A 79 18.09 4.05 18.49
C PRO A 79 17.04 4.01 17.38
N ASP A 80 16.29 5.09 17.12
CA ASP A 80 15.20 5.09 16.13
C ASP A 80 15.69 4.94 14.68
N ILE A 81 16.80 5.59 14.34
CA ILE A 81 17.41 5.50 13.00
C ILE A 81 17.85 4.07 12.72
N PHE A 82 18.52 3.44 13.70
CA PHE A 82 18.93 2.05 13.55
C PHE A 82 17.75 1.09 13.36
N LEU A 83 16.63 1.33 14.06
CA LEU A 83 15.47 0.47 13.98
C LEU A 83 14.78 0.58 12.63
N LEU A 84 14.74 1.78 12.06
CA LEU A 84 14.32 1.98 10.67
C LEU A 84 15.28 1.28 9.70
N ASP A 85 16.60 1.47 9.84
CA ASP A 85 17.59 0.79 9.00
C ASP A 85 17.47 -0.75 9.08
N PHE A 86 17.20 -1.28 10.28
CA PHE A 86 17.01 -2.73 10.47
C PHE A 86 15.67 -3.22 9.90
N THR A 87 14.65 -2.36 9.91
CA THR A 87 13.37 -2.62 9.24
C THR A 87 13.55 -2.71 7.74
N ASP A 88 14.30 -1.78 7.15
CA ASP A 88 14.64 -1.77 5.73
C ASP A 88 15.45 -3.02 5.34
N PHE A 89 16.37 -3.46 6.21
CA PHE A 89 17.09 -4.71 6.01
C PHE A 89 16.16 -5.94 6.04
N SER A 90 15.23 -6.01 7.00
CA SER A 90 14.20 -7.07 7.06
C SER A 90 13.36 -7.09 5.78
N ASN A 91 12.91 -5.91 5.32
CA ASN A 91 12.16 -5.72 4.10
C ASN A 91 12.93 -6.21 2.85
N PHE A 92 14.22 -5.86 2.75
CA PHE A 92 15.10 -6.32 1.68
C PHE A 92 15.24 -7.85 1.65
N LEU A 93 15.39 -8.50 2.81
CA LEU A 93 15.45 -9.96 2.90
C LEU A 93 14.14 -10.61 2.45
N LEU A 94 12.99 -10.10 2.88
CA LEU A 94 11.69 -10.61 2.47
C LEU A 94 11.50 -10.51 0.95
N GLN A 95 11.80 -9.34 0.38
CA GLN A 95 11.77 -9.14 -1.07
C GLN A 95 12.67 -10.13 -1.81
N THR A 96 13.90 -10.32 -1.33
CA THR A 96 14.87 -11.24 -1.94
C THR A 96 14.35 -12.68 -1.94
N ILE A 97 13.87 -13.16 -0.80
CA ILE A 97 13.32 -14.53 -0.67
C ILE A 97 12.13 -14.71 -1.61
N ILE A 98 11.19 -13.75 -1.65
CA ILE A 98 10.00 -13.84 -2.51
C ILE A 98 10.41 -13.82 -3.98
N GLN A 99 11.34 -12.95 -4.36
CA GLN A 99 11.86 -12.88 -5.72
C GLN A 99 12.51 -14.20 -6.14
N GLU A 100 13.35 -14.79 -5.30
CA GLU A 100 13.97 -16.10 -5.56
C GLU A 100 12.95 -17.22 -5.68
N ARG A 101 11.97 -17.27 -4.76
CA ARG A 101 10.91 -18.30 -4.80
C ARG A 101 10.08 -18.18 -6.05
N LEU A 102 9.62 -16.99 -6.38
CA LEU A 102 8.87 -16.77 -7.60
C LEU A 102 9.75 -17.04 -8.83
N ASN A 103 11.04 -16.68 -8.82
CA ASN A 103 11.97 -16.93 -9.92
C ASN A 103 12.09 -18.41 -10.25
N GLY A 104 12.16 -19.28 -9.24
CA GLY A 104 12.21 -20.74 -9.40
C GLY A 104 10.91 -21.39 -9.90
N VAL A 105 9.80 -20.66 -9.94
CA VAL A 105 8.52 -21.14 -10.49
C VAL A 105 8.57 -21.15 -12.02
N ASN A 106 8.75 -22.33 -12.59
CA ASN A 106 8.81 -22.60 -14.05
C ASN A 106 7.42 -22.88 -14.69
N GLY A 107 6.32 -22.75 -13.94
CA GLY A 107 4.94 -23.04 -14.40
C GLY A 107 4.26 -21.92 -15.20
N LYS A 108 2.98 -22.15 -15.57
CA LYS A 108 2.09 -21.24 -16.35
C LYS A 108 1.66 -19.94 -15.66
N CYS A 109 2.31 -19.55 -14.56
CA CYS A 109 2.27 -18.16 -14.08
C CYS A 109 2.75 -17.15 -15.15
N LEU A 110 3.21 -17.66 -16.31
CA LEU A 110 3.34 -17.00 -17.58
C LEU A 110 2.06 -17.13 -18.44
N GLU A 111 1.35 -15.99 -18.50
CA GLU A 111 0.24 -15.59 -19.39
C GLU A 111 -1.22 -15.82 -18.97
N LYS A 112 -1.87 -14.69 -18.62
CA LYS A 112 -3.02 -14.18 -19.38
C LYS A 112 -2.80 -12.69 -19.69
N THR A 113 -2.33 -12.34 -20.89
CA THR A 113 -2.48 -10.96 -21.41
C THR A 113 -3.83 -10.87 -22.11
N VAL A 114 -4.66 -9.84 -21.89
CA VAL A 114 -4.51 -8.41 -22.25
C VAL A 114 -5.09 -7.59 -21.07
N TRP A 115 -4.47 -6.57 -20.44
CA TRP A 115 -4.39 -5.14 -20.82
C TRP A 115 -3.20 -4.36 -20.17
N TYR A 116 -2.16 -5.07 -19.71
CA TYR A 116 -0.94 -4.47 -19.15
C TYR A 116 0.25 -5.44 -19.34
N LYS A 117 1.44 -4.92 -19.68
CA LYS A 117 2.60 -5.70 -20.16
C LYS A 117 3.40 -6.57 -19.14
N PRO A 118 3.23 -6.55 -17.81
CA PRO A 118 3.84 -7.53 -16.91
C PRO A 118 3.13 -8.89 -16.93
N VAL A 119 3.94 -9.94 -16.91
CA VAL A 119 3.52 -11.32 -16.59
C VAL A 119 2.86 -11.38 -15.20
N LEU A 120 1.89 -12.27 -14.98
CA LEU A 120 1.21 -12.48 -13.69
C LEU A 120 2.20 -12.59 -12.51
N LYS A 121 3.30 -13.32 -12.70
CA LYS A 121 4.43 -13.40 -11.76
C LYS A 121 5.01 -12.04 -11.33
N HIS A 122 5.14 -11.07 -12.23
CA HIS A 122 5.64 -9.73 -11.90
C HIS A 122 4.63 -8.93 -11.08
N ILE A 123 3.34 -9.08 -11.35
CA ILE A 123 2.27 -8.45 -10.56
C ILE A 123 2.27 -9.01 -9.16
N ILE A 124 2.32 -10.34 -9.04
CA ILE A 124 2.39 -11.04 -7.77
C ILE A 124 3.59 -10.50 -6.99
N LEU A 125 4.79 -10.54 -7.56
CA LEU A 125 6.00 -10.05 -6.88
C LEU A 125 5.81 -8.60 -6.41
N ARG A 126 5.39 -7.70 -7.30
CA ARG A 126 5.22 -6.29 -6.99
C ARG A 126 4.20 -6.05 -5.88
N GLN A 127 3.00 -6.60 -6.00
CA GLN A 127 1.93 -6.43 -5.02
C GLN A 127 2.33 -7.01 -3.66
N GLN A 128 2.95 -8.20 -3.64
CA GLN A 128 3.38 -8.83 -2.40
C GLN A 128 4.50 -8.03 -1.71
N VAL A 129 5.46 -7.48 -2.47
CA VAL A 129 6.48 -6.58 -1.91
C VAL A 129 5.82 -5.35 -1.29
N LYS A 130 4.92 -4.65 -2.02
CA LYS A 130 4.20 -3.47 -1.50
C LYS A 130 3.42 -3.76 -0.21
N ILE A 131 2.72 -4.90 -0.17
CA ILE A 131 1.95 -5.34 1.00
C ILE A 131 2.87 -5.53 2.21
N ILE A 132 4.00 -6.21 2.04
CA ILE A 132 4.96 -6.49 3.12
C ILE A 132 5.54 -5.21 3.69
N LEU A 133 6.08 -4.35 2.83
CA LEU A 133 6.70 -3.08 3.24
C LEU A 133 5.71 -2.27 4.09
N ASN A 134 4.49 -2.12 3.57
CA ASN A 134 3.43 -1.38 4.23
C ASN A 134 3.02 -2.00 5.58
N ILE A 135 2.84 -3.32 5.65
CA ILE A 135 2.43 -3.97 6.91
C ILE A 135 3.50 -3.85 7.97
N ILE A 136 4.78 -3.99 7.60
CA ILE A 136 5.90 -3.86 8.53
C ILE A 136 5.98 -2.43 9.08
N GLU A 137 5.99 -1.43 8.19
CA GLU A 137 6.04 0.00 8.57
C GLU A 137 4.89 0.36 9.52
N VAL A 138 3.66 -0.02 9.15
CA VAL A 138 2.46 0.26 9.95
C VAL A 138 2.52 -0.39 11.32
N ASN A 139 2.97 -1.64 11.41
CA ASN A 139 3.06 -2.35 12.68
C ASN A 139 4.16 -1.77 13.57
N ILE A 140 5.30 -1.38 13.02
CA ILE A 140 6.37 -0.74 13.78
C ILE A 140 5.91 0.62 14.30
N CYS A 141 5.29 1.43 13.44
CA CYS A 141 4.73 2.72 13.81
C CYS A 141 3.72 2.59 14.96
N TYR A 142 2.71 1.72 14.84
CA TYR A 142 1.70 1.59 15.89
C TYR A 142 2.16 0.84 17.14
N ARG A 143 3.15 -0.06 17.04
CA ARG A 143 3.64 -0.83 18.19
C ARG A 143 4.71 -0.10 18.99
N PHE A 144 5.60 0.60 18.32
CA PHE A 144 6.79 1.21 18.92
C PHE A 144 6.82 2.74 18.80
N ASP A 145 5.83 3.35 18.15
CA ASP A 145 5.79 4.80 17.91
C ASP A 145 6.98 5.27 17.04
N ILE A 146 7.49 4.37 16.19
CA ILE A 146 8.59 4.64 15.24
C ILE A 146 7.97 4.68 13.86
N CYS A 147 7.58 5.87 13.43
CA CYS A 147 6.89 6.09 12.16
C CYS A 147 7.82 6.84 11.20
N VAL A 148 7.78 6.46 9.92
CA VAL A 148 8.36 7.29 8.86
C VAL A 148 7.49 8.54 8.76
N GLU A 149 8.12 9.71 8.87
CA GLU A 149 7.41 10.98 8.72
C GLU A 149 6.94 11.13 7.28
N LYS A 150 5.61 11.20 7.10
CA LYS A 150 5.01 11.50 5.79
C LYS A 150 5.15 12.99 5.49
N THR A 151 5.60 13.31 4.29
CA THR A 151 5.81 14.67 3.76
C THR A 151 4.76 15.06 2.73
N GLU A 152 4.01 14.10 2.19
CA GLU A 152 2.97 14.33 1.18
C GLU A 152 1.67 13.57 1.50
N ILE A 153 0.52 14.14 1.10
CA ILE A 153 -0.78 13.45 1.26
C ILE A 153 -0.89 12.18 0.40
N SER A 154 -0.16 12.12 -0.73
CA SER A 154 -0.07 10.90 -1.54
C SER A 154 0.49 9.72 -0.78
N GLU A 155 1.37 9.92 0.22
CA GLU A 155 1.93 8.82 1.01
C GLU A 155 0.86 8.15 1.89
N TYR A 156 -0.10 8.93 2.42
CA TYR A 156 -1.27 8.37 3.11
C TYR A 156 -2.18 7.59 2.15
N LEU A 157 -2.42 8.13 0.95
CA LEU A 157 -3.21 7.43 -0.07
C LEU A 157 -2.57 6.09 -0.47
N VAL A 158 -1.24 6.10 -0.66
CA VAL A 158 -0.46 4.88 -0.98
C VAL A 158 -0.56 3.86 0.14
N GLU A 159 -0.44 4.27 1.41
CA GLU A 159 -0.65 3.38 2.56
C GLU A 159 -2.05 2.73 2.53
N TRP A 160 -3.11 3.52 2.31
CA TRP A 160 -4.49 3.01 2.26
C TRP A 160 -4.72 2.06 1.07
N LEU A 161 -4.17 2.38 -0.12
CA LEU A 161 -4.22 1.50 -1.29
C LEU A 161 -3.53 0.17 -1.00
N ARG A 162 -2.35 0.19 -0.36
CA ARG A 162 -1.60 -1.02 -0.02
C ARG A 162 -2.29 -1.87 1.03
N HIS A 163 -3.02 -1.27 1.98
CA HIS A 163 -3.92 -2.03 2.86
C HIS A 163 -4.99 -2.77 2.06
N LEU A 164 -5.62 -2.13 1.08
CA LEU A 164 -6.65 -2.74 0.23
C LEU A 164 -6.10 -3.88 -0.64
N LEU A 165 -4.82 -3.84 -1.05
CA LEU A 165 -4.20 -4.95 -1.78
C LEU A 165 -4.20 -6.26 -0.98
N ASN A 166 -4.25 -6.20 0.36
CA ASN A 166 -4.14 -7.34 1.27
C ASN A 166 -5.44 -7.76 1.97
N VAL A 167 -6.54 -7.01 1.85
CA VAL A 167 -7.80 -7.38 2.52
C VAL A 167 -8.45 -8.60 1.86
N GLU A 168 -9.32 -9.30 2.58
CA GLU A 168 -10.19 -10.34 2.01
C GLU A 168 -11.12 -9.78 0.94
N ASP A 169 -11.55 -10.64 0.02
CA ASP A 169 -12.43 -10.27 -1.11
C ASP A 169 -13.76 -9.67 -0.68
N THR A 170 -14.33 -10.12 0.43
CA THR A 170 -15.57 -9.57 1.03
C THR A 170 -15.39 -8.13 1.50
N LYS A 171 -14.24 -7.80 2.10
CA LYS A 171 -13.90 -6.44 2.53
C LYS A 171 -13.58 -5.54 1.36
N LEU A 172 -12.93 -6.07 0.32
CA LEU A 172 -12.68 -5.32 -0.90
C LEU A 172 -14.01 -4.97 -1.59
N ASP A 173 -14.94 -5.92 -1.70
CA ASP A 173 -16.29 -5.68 -2.23
C ASP A 173 -17.06 -4.62 -1.39
N GLU A 174 -16.99 -4.72 -0.06
CA GLU A 174 -17.55 -3.69 0.84
C GLU A 174 -17.01 -2.30 0.50
N PHE A 175 -15.67 -2.15 0.44
CA PHE A 175 -15.03 -0.87 0.09
C PHE A 175 -15.50 -0.37 -1.27
N MET A 176 -15.46 -1.22 -2.31
CA MET A 176 -15.83 -0.84 -3.67
C MET A 176 -17.29 -0.38 -3.77
N ARG A 177 -18.21 -0.98 -3.01
CA ARG A 177 -19.64 -0.58 -2.96
C ARG A 177 -19.86 0.80 -2.34
N LEU A 178 -19.00 1.23 -1.42
CA LEU A 178 -19.10 2.54 -0.77
C LEU A 178 -18.62 3.68 -1.68
N ILE A 179 -17.68 3.42 -2.60
CA ILE A 179 -17.11 4.45 -3.48
C ILE A 179 -18.20 5.21 -4.28
N PRO A 180 -19.14 4.58 -5.01
CA PRO A 180 -20.20 5.30 -5.71
C PRO A 180 -21.12 6.12 -4.80
N ILE A 181 -21.34 5.67 -3.56
CA ILE A 181 -22.18 6.36 -2.58
C ILE A 181 -21.49 7.68 -2.19
N LEU A 182 -20.20 7.61 -1.86
CA LEU A 182 -19.40 8.79 -1.51
C LEU A 182 -19.27 9.77 -2.67
N LEU A 183 -18.99 9.28 -3.89
CA LEU A 183 -18.91 10.12 -5.08
C LEU A 183 -20.23 10.86 -5.35
N SER A 184 -21.37 10.21 -5.11
CA SER A 184 -22.69 10.84 -5.27
C SER A 184 -22.91 11.95 -4.23
N LYS A 185 -22.36 11.80 -3.02
CA LYS A 185 -22.46 12.78 -1.94
C LYS A 185 -21.53 13.99 -2.14
N TYR A 186 -20.28 13.76 -2.56
CA TYR A 186 -19.24 14.79 -2.54
C TYR A 186 -18.88 15.38 -3.92
N ILE A 187 -19.06 14.65 -5.02
CA ILE A 187 -18.57 15.06 -6.35
C ILE A 187 -19.72 15.42 -7.31
N ASN A 188 -20.96 14.97 -7.03
CA ASN A 188 -22.18 15.25 -7.81
C ASN A 188 -21.98 15.21 -9.34
N ASN A 189 -21.19 14.24 -9.83
CA ASN A 189 -20.93 14.03 -11.24
C ASN A 189 -21.41 12.64 -11.65
N ASN A 190 -22.53 12.59 -12.35
CA ASN A 190 -23.18 11.33 -12.74
C ASN A 190 -22.28 10.41 -13.58
N LYS A 191 -21.41 10.94 -14.46
CA LYS A 191 -20.52 10.10 -15.27
C LYS A 191 -19.50 9.37 -14.41
N VAL A 192 -18.90 10.09 -13.45
CA VAL A 192 -17.92 9.55 -12.49
C VAL A 192 -18.57 8.48 -11.63
N VAL A 193 -19.77 8.75 -11.10
CA VAL A 193 -20.53 7.79 -10.28
C VAL A 193 -20.85 6.53 -11.08
N GLN A 194 -21.27 6.64 -12.34
CA GLN A 194 -21.57 5.47 -13.17
C GLN A 194 -20.31 4.66 -13.51
N LYS A 195 -19.18 5.32 -13.80
CA LYS A 195 -17.90 4.64 -14.02
C LYS A 195 -17.43 3.92 -12.74
N ALA A 196 -17.60 4.52 -11.57
CA ALA A 196 -17.32 3.84 -10.30
C ALA A 196 -18.22 2.61 -10.07
N LYS A 197 -19.53 2.73 -10.37
CA LYS A 197 -20.48 1.61 -10.27
C LYS A 197 -20.10 0.43 -11.15
N SER A 198 -19.52 0.66 -12.34
CA SER A 198 -19.09 -0.45 -13.19
C SER A 198 -17.97 -1.30 -12.59
N TYR A 199 -17.16 -0.76 -11.67
CA TYR A 199 -16.11 -1.51 -10.96
C TYR A 199 -16.62 -2.29 -9.74
N VAL A 200 -17.82 -2.01 -9.24
CA VAL A 200 -18.40 -2.79 -8.13
C VAL A 200 -18.70 -4.22 -8.58
N GLY A 201 -19.07 -4.41 -9.85
CA GLY A 201 -19.43 -5.71 -10.41
C GLY A 201 -18.27 -6.49 -11.07
N THR A 202 -17.05 -5.96 -11.08
CA THR A 202 -15.88 -6.67 -11.62
C THR A 202 -15.37 -7.69 -10.60
N ASN A 203 -14.59 -8.67 -11.06
CA ASN A 203 -13.94 -9.60 -10.13
C ASN A 203 -12.90 -8.86 -9.24
N THR A 204 -12.59 -9.45 -8.09
CA THR A 204 -11.68 -8.89 -7.08
C THR A 204 -10.24 -8.78 -7.57
N PHE A 205 -9.82 -9.66 -8.47
CA PHE A 205 -8.52 -9.55 -9.15
C PHE A 205 -8.40 -8.24 -9.93
N ASP A 206 -9.40 -7.89 -10.76
CA ASP A 206 -9.41 -6.65 -11.54
C ASP A 206 -9.47 -5.41 -10.63
N GLN A 207 -10.18 -5.49 -9.51
CA GLN A 207 -10.24 -4.42 -8.50
C GLN A 207 -8.86 -4.20 -7.83
N ARG A 208 -8.17 -5.26 -7.41
CA ARG A 208 -6.80 -5.19 -6.87
C ARG A 208 -5.82 -4.67 -7.91
N PHE A 209 -5.99 -5.10 -9.16
CA PHE A 209 -5.15 -4.65 -10.24
C PHE A 209 -5.31 -3.14 -10.51
N LEU A 210 -6.54 -2.62 -10.45
CA LEU A 210 -6.80 -1.18 -10.52
C LEU A 210 -6.11 -0.44 -9.35
N ILE A 211 -6.25 -0.94 -8.12
CA ILE A 211 -5.59 -0.37 -6.93
C ILE A 211 -4.07 -0.33 -7.11
N ASP A 212 -3.48 -1.41 -7.61
CA ASP A 212 -2.04 -1.51 -7.87
C ASP A 212 -1.57 -0.52 -8.94
N ILE A 213 -2.33 -0.32 -10.03
CA ILE A 213 -2.02 0.73 -11.03
C ILE A 213 -2.08 2.11 -10.40
N ILE A 214 -3.06 2.37 -9.53
CA ILE A 214 -3.17 3.66 -8.86
C ILE A 214 -1.94 3.88 -7.98
N ASP A 215 -1.57 2.91 -7.14
CA ASP A 215 -0.34 2.97 -6.33
C ASP A 215 0.91 3.21 -7.21
N GLU A 216 1.11 2.45 -8.29
CA GLU A 216 2.23 2.65 -9.22
C GLU A 216 2.29 4.07 -9.75
N ALA A 217 1.14 4.62 -10.15
CA ALA A 217 1.10 5.96 -10.68
C ALA A 217 1.38 7.05 -9.64
N LEU A 218 1.21 6.74 -8.35
CA LEU A 218 1.57 7.66 -7.25
C LEU A 218 3.03 7.52 -6.82
N THR A 219 3.64 6.35 -7.00
CA THR A 219 4.95 6.02 -6.41
C THR A 219 6.08 5.90 -7.44
N GLU A 220 5.79 5.44 -8.66
CA GLU A 220 6.79 5.17 -9.68
C GLU A 220 7.02 6.36 -10.61
N GLN A 221 8.28 6.81 -10.67
CA GLN A 221 8.66 7.96 -11.50
C GLN A 221 8.45 7.71 -12.99
N GLU A 222 8.68 6.48 -13.45
CA GLU A 222 8.64 6.10 -14.86
C GLU A 222 7.51 5.11 -15.21
N VAL A 223 6.42 5.13 -14.43
CA VAL A 223 5.24 4.29 -14.64
C VAL A 223 4.72 4.32 -16.10
N GLU A 224 4.86 5.44 -16.81
CA GLU A 224 4.43 5.60 -18.20
C GLU A 224 5.18 4.68 -19.17
N LYS A 225 6.37 4.21 -18.81
CA LYS A 225 7.17 3.27 -19.61
C LYS A 225 6.72 1.82 -19.46
N ILE A 226 6.04 1.49 -18.36
CA ILE A 226 5.64 0.12 -17.99
C ILE A 226 4.14 -0.14 -18.22
N VAL A 227 3.31 0.89 -18.16
CA VAL A 227 1.88 0.79 -18.48
C VAL A 227 1.65 0.79 -19.99
N ARG A 228 0.47 0.35 -20.45
CA ARG A 228 0.14 0.43 -21.88
C ARG A 228 -0.16 1.84 -22.33
N ASN A 229 0.05 2.07 -23.62
CA ASN A 229 -0.18 3.34 -24.30
C ASN A 229 -1.59 3.93 -24.01
N GLU A 230 -2.62 3.09 -23.90
CA GLU A 230 -4.00 3.54 -23.61
C GLU A 230 -4.16 4.11 -22.18
N LEU A 231 -3.34 3.64 -21.23
CA LEU A 231 -3.36 4.09 -19.84
C LEU A 231 -2.36 5.23 -19.57
N VAL A 232 -1.38 5.45 -20.44
CA VAL A 232 -0.36 6.51 -20.27
C VAL A 232 -1.00 7.87 -20.00
N THR A 233 -2.05 8.22 -20.75
CA THR A 233 -2.75 9.50 -20.56
C THR A 233 -3.42 9.59 -19.20
N HIS A 234 -4.08 8.51 -18.75
CA HIS A 234 -4.72 8.45 -17.43
C HIS A 234 -3.70 8.57 -16.30
N VAL A 235 -2.62 7.81 -16.37
CA VAL A 235 -1.52 7.84 -15.39
C VAL A 235 -0.86 9.22 -15.35
N THR A 236 -0.59 9.81 -16.51
CA THR A 236 -0.02 11.16 -16.61
C THR A 236 -0.93 12.21 -15.96
N LEU A 237 -2.24 12.13 -16.23
CA LEU A 237 -3.21 13.06 -15.63
C LEU A 237 -3.33 12.85 -14.12
N MET A 238 -3.28 11.61 -13.64
CA MET A 238 -3.32 11.31 -12.22
C MET A 238 -2.09 11.85 -11.49
N LYS A 239 -0.88 11.68 -12.05
CA LYS A 239 0.35 12.30 -11.54
C LYS A 239 0.25 13.81 -11.50
N LYS A 240 -0.26 14.44 -12.56
CA LYS A 240 -0.47 15.90 -12.59
C LYS A 240 -1.47 16.36 -11.54
N LEU A 241 -2.56 15.62 -11.36
CA LEU A 241 -3.57 15.91 -10.33
C LEU A 241 -2.95 15.78 -8.93
N MET A 242 -2.24 14.70 -8.66
CA MET A 242 -1.67 14.44 -7.34
C MET A 242 -0.51 15.36 -7.00
N ASN A 243 0.35 15.71 -7.96
CA ASN A 243 1.38 16.73 -7.74
C ASN A 243 0.76 18.11 -7.44
N LEU A 244 -0.35 18.46 -8.09
CA LEU A 244 -1.08 19.67 -7.77
C LEU A 244 -1.64 19.62 -6.35
N ILE A 245 -2.18 18.47 -5.95
CA ILE A 245 -2.71 18.24 -4.61
C ILE A 245 -1.58 18.35 -3.58
N ASN A 246 -0.51 17.56 -3.69
CA ASN A 246 0.62 17.55 -2.76
C ASN A 246 1.23 18.94 -2.55
N SER A 247 1.39 19.72 -3.63
CA SER A 247 1.97 21.07 -3.56
C SER A 247 1.10 22.12 -2.86
N HIS A 248 -0.20 21.87 -2.69
CA HIS A 248 -1.14 22.83 -2.08
C HIS A 248 -1.79 22.30 -0.80
N TYR A 249 -1.69 20.98 -0.57
CA TYR A 249 -2.27 20.34 0.59
C TYR A 249 -1.54 20.77 1.85
N LYS A 250 -2.27 21.38 2.78
CA LYS A 250 -1.71 21.80 4.09
C LYS A 250 -1.58 20.59 5.01
N LEU A 251 -0.51 19.82 4.82
CA LEU A 251 -0.30 18.55 5.52
C LEU A 251 -0.17 18.74 7.03
N GLU A 252 0.64 19.71 7.47
CA GLU A 252 0.88 19.96 8.90
C GLU A 252 -0.41 20.24 9.68
N ASP A 253 -1.34 20.99 9.09
CA ASP A 253 -2.63 21.31 9.71
C ASP A 253 -3.56 20.08 9.80
N SER A 254 -3.29 19.03 9.02
CA SER A 254 -4.14 17.83 8.89
C SER A 254 -3.50 16.55 9.42
N ARG A 255 -2.22 16.58 9.82
CA ARG A 255 -1.41 15.38 10.12
C ARG A 255 -2.05 14.49 11.19
N GLU A 256 -2.45 15.06 12.32
CA GLU A 256 -3.10 14.30 13.41
C GLU A 256 -4.41 13.63 12.96
N VAL A 257 -5.20 14.33 12.15
CA VAL A 257 -6.45 13.79 11.59
C VAL A 257 -6.15 12.64 10.62
N LEU A 258 -5.17 12.82 9.74
CA LEU A 258 -4.76 11.81 8.76
C LEU A 258 -4.19 10.56 9.43
N ASP A 259 -3.37 10.72 10.49
CA ASP A 259 -2.85 9.59 11.27
C ASP A 259 -3.99 8.81 11.94
N LYS A 260 -5.00 9.50 12.46
CA LYS A 260 -6.20 8.87 13.03
C LYS A 260 -7.01 8.13 11.95
N ILE A 261 -7.18 8.73 10.77
CA ILE A 261 -7.85 8.10 9.62
C ILE A 261 -7.08 6.83 9.23
N SER A 262 -5.77 6.92 9.01
CA SER A 262 -4.89 5.79 8.71
C SER A 262 -5.03 4.67 9.72
N LYS A 263 -5.02 4.99 11.01
CA LYS A 263 -5.18 4.00 12.08
C LYS A 263 -6.54 3.31 12.02
N ASN A 264 -7.62 4.07 11.86
CA ASN A 264 -8.96 3.50 11.78
C ASN A 264 -9.15 2.65 10.51
N PHE A 265 -8.60 3.10 9.39
CA PHE A 265 -8.59 2.35 8.13
C PHE A 265 -7.85 1.02 8.31
N TRP A 266 -6.66 1.04 8.91
CA TRP A 266 -5.91 -0.16 9.25
C TRP A 266 -6.70 -1.08 10.19
N LEU A 267 -7.28 -0.55 11.27
CA LEU A 267 -8.07 -1.34 12.23
C LEU A 267 -9.25 -2.06 11.55
N TRP A 268 -9.95 -1.39 10.64
CA TRP A 268 -10.99 -2.02 9.79
C TRP A 268 -10.40 -3.13 8.92
N THR A 269 -9.25 -2.91 8.27
CA THR A 269 -8.61 -3.92 7.40
C THR A 269 -8.27 -5.20 8.16
N VAL A 270 -7.85 -5.11 9.43
CA VAL A 270 -7.52 -6.26 10.28
C VAL A 270 -8.71 -6.83 11.07
N GLY A 271 -9.93 -6.31 10.85
CA GLY A 271 -11.18 -6.92 11.33
C GLY A 271 -11.70 -6.39 12.67
N ASN A 272 -11.24 -5.23 13.13
CA ASN A 272 -11.85 -4.55 14.26
C ASN A 272 -13.19 -3.91 13.86
N ASP A 273 -14.03 -3.67 14.86
CA ASP A 273 -15.33 -3.00 14.71
C ASP A 273 -15.14 -1.50 14.46
N VAL A 274 -14.84 -1.16 13.21
CA VAL A 274 -14.69 0.20 12.71
C VAL A 274 -15.64 0.39 11.52
N ASN A 275 -16.48 1.41 11.59
CA ASN A 275 -17.38 1.76 10.50
C ASN A 275 -16.59 2.37 9.33
N LEU A 276 -16.36 1.58 8.28
CA LEU A 276 -15.63 2.03 7.09
C LEU A 276 -16.24 3.28 6.44
N MET A 277 -17.57 3.38 6.36
CA MET A 277 -18.22 4.56 5.77
C MET A 277 -17.81 5.84 6.51
N SER A 278 -17.76 5.80 7.84
CA SER A 278 -17.29 6.94 8.64
C SER A 278 -15.84 7.30 8.34
N VAL A 279 -14.97 6.31 8.19
CA VAL A 279 -13.54 6.55 7.86
C VAL A 279 -13.41 7.19 6.48
N LEU A 280 -14.17 6.70 5.49
CA LEU A 280 -14.15 7.27 4.14
C LEU A 280 -14.77 8.68 4.08
N GLU A 281 -15.79 8.95 4.90
CA GLU A 281 -16.35 10.28 5.05
C GLU A 281 -15.36 11.26 5.70
N ASP A 282 -14.59 10.80 6.70
CA ASP A 282 -13.52 11.60 7.31
C ASP A 282 -12.45 11.98 6.27
N ILE A 283 -12.07 11.04 5.38
CA ILE A 283 -11.18 11.32 4.24
C ILE A 283 -11.77 12.42 3.36
N CYS A 284 -13.02 12.26 2.91
CA CYS A 284 -13.67 13.24 2.03
C CYS A 284 -13.77 14.62 2.68
N TYR A 285 -14.17 14.67 3.96
CA TYR A 285 -14.31 15.90 4.71
C TYR A 285 -12.97 16.62 4.87
N ASN A 286 -11.93 15.89 5.27
CA ASN A 286 -10.60 16.45 5.45
C ASN A 286 -10.01 16.98 4.14
N PHE A 287 -10.20 16.28 3.02
CA PHE A 287 -9.86 16.80 1.69
C PHE A 287 -10.66 18.07 1.32
N GLN A 288 -11.98 18.07 1.56
CA GLN A 288 -12.84 19.20 1.24
C GLN A 288 -12.43 20.47 2.00
N GLU A 289 -12.22 20.36 3.31
CA GLU A 289 -11.73 21.48 4.15
C GLU A 289 -10.40 22.04 3.63
N ASN A 290 -9.47 21.15 3.25
CA ASN A 290 -8.18 21.57 2.71
C ASN A 290 -8.37 22.37 1.40
N VAL A 291 -9.13 21.82 0.46
CA VAL A 291 -9.40 22.42 -0.85
C VAL A 291 -10.14 23.75 -0.75
N LEU A 292 -11.02 23.94 0.25
CA LEU A 292 -11.73 25.21 0.44
C LEU A 292 -10.79 26.39 0.67
N SER A 293 -9.62 26.13 1.26
CA SER A 293 -8.59 27.14 1.52
C SER A 293 -7.71 27.48 0.32
N TRP A 294 -7.81 26.73 -0.78
CA TRP A 294 -6.95 26.89 -1.95
C TRP A 294 -7.39 28.07 -2.84
N PRO A 295 -6.43 28.73 -3.53
CA PRO A 295 -6.75 29.73 -4.54
C PRO A 295 -7.69 29.18 -5.61
N ILE A 296 -8.59 30.04 -6.13
CA ILE A 296 -9.60 29.62 -7.12
C ILE A 296 -8.98 29.03 -8.37
N GLU A 297 -7.82 29.53 -8.80
CA GLU A 297 -7.08 29.06 -9.97
C GLU A 297 -6.62 27.62 -9.80
N ILE A 298 -6.20 27.25 -8.58
CA ILE A 298 -5.76 25.89 -8.25
C ILE A 298 -6.97 24.95 -8.22
N ARG A 299 -8.09 25.38 -7.64
CA ARG A 299 -9.34 24.60 -7.64
C ARG A 299 -9.85 24.35 -9.06
N ILE A 300 -9.78 25.34 -9.94
CA ILE A 300 -10.13 25.19 -11.37
C ILE A 300 -9.19 24.19 -12.06
N ARG A 301 -7.87 24.27 -11.82
CA ARG A 301 -6.90 23.31 -12.39
C ARG A 301 -7.17 21.89 -11.90
N MET A 302 -7.43 21.72 -10.61
CA MET A 302 -7.79 20.44 -10.00
C MET A 302 -9.04 19.87 -10.67
N HIS A 303 -10.10 20.67 -10.79
CA HIS A 303 -11.33 20.27 -11.47
C HIS A 303 -11.08 19.86 -12.93
N ASN A 304 -10.25 20.61 -13.66
CA ASN A 304 -9.91 20.29 -15.04
C ASN A 304 -9.15 18.97 -15.19
N TYR A 305 -8.18 18.67 -14.32
CA TYR A 305 -7.50 17.38 -14.33
C TYR A 305 -8.45 16.24 -13.97
N PHE A 306 -9.27 16.44 -12.94
CA PHE A 306 -10.27 15.48 -12.51
C PHE A 306 -11.26 15.16 -13.64
N SER A 307 -11.90 16.17 -14.25
CA SER A 307 -12.85 15.95 -15.35
C SER A 307 -12.21 15.21 -16.53
N LYS A 308 -10.98 15.56 -16.92
CA LYS A 308 -10.26 14.87 -18.01
C LYS A 308 -9.98 13.40 -17.73
N LEU A 309 -9.71 13.02 -16.48
CA LEU A 309 -9.53 11.61 -16.11
C LEU A 309 -10.78 10.75 -16.40
N PHE A 310 -11.97 11.36 -16.41
CA PHE A 310 -13.24 10.67 -16.63
C PHE A 310 -13.85 10.91 -18.02
N GLU A 311 -13.26 11.78 -18.84
CA GLU A 311 -13.67 12.06 -20.22
C GLU A 311 -12.93 11.20 -21.25
N ILE A 312 -11.76 10.65 -20.89
CA ILE A 312 -11.02 9.74 -21.76
C ILE A 312 -11.75 8.38 -21.78
N SER A 313 -12.35 8.07 -22.94
CA SER A 313 -13.04 6.83 -23.27
C SER A 313 -12.09 5.83 -23.91
#